data_AF-A0A8X6H8H6-F1
#
_entry.id   AF-A0A8X6H8H6-F1
#
_cell.length_a   1.000
_cell.length_b   1.000
_cell.length_c   1.000
_cell.angle_alpha   90.00
_cell.angle_beta   90.00
_cell.angle_gamma   90.00
#
_symmetry.space_group_name_H-M   'P 1'
#
loop_
_entity.id
_entity.type
_entity.pdbx_description
1 polymer ?
#
loop_
_entity_poly.entity_id
_entity_poly.type
_entity_poly.pdbx_seq_one_letter_code
_entity_poly.pdbx_strand_id
1 'polypeptide(L)'
;MAYYNLDPCHFITAADLTWNAGLNFTKVEFEIFTDANMYLWIENNIRGGICYIGKRYSCSNNPFVPEIFDPKREESYIIAVDANNLYGYTMAQSLPISNFKFLSESEIKNFNVLDLSTKDDIGYFLEVDLSYPSTLHDSHDFPLEPDHTEITLDMFSPYQKKLIKNHGLKLSKQNRKLTPCFYTKYNYVVHYLNLKFYLEKGLVLQKIHNVLRFRQEPWLKPYVSFNNNKRQSTKHAFEKDLFKLMNNAWFGKSLQNPRKRLQIEGAFTLKQCQKKTF
;
A
#
# COMPACT_ATOMS: atom_id res chain seq x y z
N MET A 1 3.52 27.47 11.84
CA MET A 1 4.43 26.34 12.10
C MET A 1 4.92 26.23 13.53
N ALA A 2 4.70 27.23 14.39
CA ALA A 2 4.86 27.12 15.85
C ALA A 2 4.24 25.84 16.44
N TYR A 3 3.14 25.35 15.85
CA TYR A 3 2.52 24.05 16.15
C TYR A 3 3.49 22.85 16.22
N TYR A 4 4.55 22.86 15.42
CA TYR A 4 5.50 21.75 15.30
C TYR A 4 6.89 22.07 15.90
N ASN A 5 7.06 23.29 16.41
CA ASN A 5 8.36 23.81 16.88
C ASN A 5 9.48 23.69 15.82
N LEU A 6 9.16 24.01 14.56
CA LEU A 6 10.08 23.99 13.43
C LEU A 6 9.92 25.27 12.60
N ASP A 7 11.03 25.80 12.09
CA ASP A 7 11.02 26.92 11.15
C ASP A 7 10.85 26.39 9.70
N PRO A 8 9.77 26.79 8.98
CA PRO A 8 9.55 26.43 7.58
C PRO A 8 10.74 26.67 6.67
N CYS A 9 11.48 27.76 6.91
CA CYS A 9 12.52 28.25 6.01
C CYS A 9 13.70 27.28 5.89
N HIS A 10 13.80 26.29 6.79
CA HIS A 10 14.79 25.22 6.71
C HIS A 10 14.36 24.00 5.87
N PHE A 11 13.15 24.00 5.31
CA PHE A 11 12.63 22.87 4.54
C PHE A 11 12.22 23.28 3.12
N ILE A 12 12.75 22.56 2.13
CA ILE A 12 12.45 22.81 0.71
C ILE A 12 11.00 22.41 0.37
N THR A 13 10.48 21.37 1.04
CA THR A 13 9.14 20.84 0.77
C THR A 13 8.34 20.61 2.05
N ALA A 14 7.00 20.66 1.94
CA ALA A 14 6.10 20.28 3.03
C ALA A 14 6.29 18.81 3.47
N ALA A 15 6.73 17.93 2.55
CA ALA A 15 7.04 16.54 2.85
C ALA A 15 8.27 16.40 3.77
N ASP A 16 9.33 17.18 3.51
CA ASP A 16 10.51 17.20 4.37
C ASP A 16 10.18 17.82 5.74
N LEU A 17 9.39 18.90 5.76
CA LEU A 17 8.91 19.51 6.99
C LEU A 17 8.09 18.54 7.83
N THR A 18 7.07 17.89 7.26
CA THR A 18 6.18 17.01 8.04
C THR A 18 6.90 15.79 8.58
N TRP A 19 7.84 15.23 7.82
CA TRP A 19 8.69 14.13 8.29
C TRP A 19 9.43 14.50 9.57
N ASN A 20 10.13 15.64 9.55
CA ASN A 20 10.85 16.14 10.72
C ASN A 20 9.90 16.57 11.84
N ALA A 21 8.74 17.15 11.52
CA ALA A 21 7.72 17.49 12.50
C ALA A 21 7.22 16.24 13.24
N GLY A 22 6.91 15.17 12.52
CA GLY A 22 6.47 13.90 13.08
C GLY A 22 7.52 13.30 14.01
N LEU A 23 8.78 13.20 13.56
CA LEU A 23 9.88 12.69 14.38
C LEU A 23 10.14 13.56 15.61
N ASN A 24 10.15 14.88 15.45
CA ASN A 24 10.33 15.83 16.55
C ASN A 24 9.18 15.75 17.57
N PHE A 25 7.97 15.46 17.11
CA PHE A 25 6.78 15.37 17.95
C PHE A 25 6.77 14.07 18.75
N THR A 26 7.09 12.94 18.12
CA THR A 26 6.98 11.60 18.73
C THR A 26 8.24 11.19 19.48
N LYS A 27 9.39 11.80 19.15
CA LYS A 27 10.71 11.44 19.68
C LYS A 27 11.05 9.95 19.52
N VAL A 28 10.44 9.32 18.51
CA VAL A 28 10.67 7.90 18.22
C VAL A 28 12.10 7.70 17.69
N GLU A 29 12.73 6.62 18.12
CA GLU A 29 14.03 6.17 17.62
C GLU A 29 13.84 4.86 16.85
N PHE A 30 14.31 4.82 15.61
CA PHE A 30 14.20 3.65 14.74
C PHE A 30 15.49 2.85 14.73
N GLU A 31 15.35 1.52 14.76
CA GLU A 31 16.42 0.64 14.33
C GLU A 31 16.52 0.69 12.80
N ILE A 32 17.74 0.86 12.29
CA ILE A 32 18.01 0.82 10.85
C ILE A 32 18.36 -0.63 10.48
N PHE A 33 17.87 -1.10 9.34
CA PHE A 33 18.30 -2.39 8.81
C PHE A 33 19.81 -2.41 8.58
N THR A 34 20.50 -3.34 9.24
CA THR A 34 21.92 -3.62 9.02
C THR A 34 22.15 -4.66 7.91
N ASP A 35 21.11 -5.42 7.57
CA ASP A 35 21.12 -6.42 6.49
C ASP A 35 20.49 -5.84 5.21
N ALA A 36 21.28 -5.75 4.14
CA ALA A 36 20.83 -5.28 2.83
C ALA A 36 19.75 -6.19 2.22
N ASN A 37 19.78 -7.50 2.49
CA ASN A 37 18.77 -8.43 1.98
C ASN A 37 17.41 -8.18 2.63
N MET A 38 17.38 -7.91 3.94
CA MET A 38 16.16 -7.53 4.64
C MET A 38 15.55 -6.24 4.07
N TYR A 39 16.40 -5.23 3.83
CA TYR A 39 15.98 -3.99 3.19
C TYR A 39 15.35 -4.24 1.81
N LEU A 40 16.02 -5.02 0.95
CA LEU A 40 15.54 -5.35 -0.39
C LEU A 40 14.26 -6.21 -0.35
N TRP A 41 14.15 -7.13 0.62
CA TRP A 41 12.97 -7.96 0.81
C TRP A 41 11.74 -7.11 1.13
N ILE A 42 11.85 -6.12 2.03
CA ILE A 42 10.75 -5.17 2.29
C ILE A 42 10.48 -4.30 1.07
N GLU A 43 11.52 -3.69 0.49
CA GLU A 43 11.37 -2.72 -0.59
C GLU A 43 10.70 -3.31 -1.84
N ASN A 44 11.08 -4.54 -2.23
CA ASN A 44 10.50 -5.24 -3.38
C ASN A 44 9.02 -5.59 -3.19
N ASN A 45 8.52 -5.53 -1.95
CA ASN A 45 7.16 -5.89 -1.58
C ASN A 45 6.29 -4.68 -1.17
N ILE A 46 6.79 -3.45 -1.35
CA ILE A 46 5.98 -2.23 -1.23
C ILE A 46 4.94 -2.22 -2.36
N ARG A 47 3.65 -2.10 -2.00
CA ARG A 47 2.52 -2.05 -2.94
C ARG A 47 1.76 -0.73 -2.78
N GLY A 48 1.20 -0.24 -3.89
CA GLY A 48 0.38 0.97 -3.92
C GLY A 48 -1.08 0.73 -3.53
N GLY A 49 -1.91 1.75 -3.74
CA GLY A 49 -3.36 1.61 -3.60
C GLY A 49 -3.95 0.71 -4.69
N ILE A 50 -4.94 -0.10 -4.30
CA ILE A 50 -5.70 -0.92 -5.23
C ILE A 50 -6.64 -0.02 -6.04
N CYS A 51 -6.60 -0.13 -7.36
CA CYS A 51 -7.59 0.45 -8.26
C CYS A 51 -8.22 -0.68 -9.06
N TYR A 52 -9.51 -0.93 -8.85
CA TYR A 52 -10.21 -2.08 -9.39
C TYR A 52 -11.62 -1.70 -9.83
N ILE A 53 -12.04 -2.23 -10.99
CA ILE A 53 -13.38 -2.08 -11.55
C ILE A 53 -13.89 -3.48 -11.89
N GLY A 54 -14.73 -4.04 -11.02
CA GLY A 54 -15.38 -5.34 -11.26
C GLY A 54 -16.55 -5.22 -12.23
N LYS A 55 -17.49 -4.30 -11.94
CA LYS A 55 -18.64 -3.99 -12.79
C LYS A 55 -18.39 -2.71 -13.59
N ARG A 56 -18.32 -2.81 -14.93
CA ARG A 56 -17.99 -1.68 -15.81
C ARG A 56 -19.10 -0.64 -15.96
N TYR A 57 -20.35 -1.05 -15.82
CA TYR A 57 -21.51 -0.18 -15.95
C TYR A 57 -22.61 -0.61 -14.98
N SER A 58 -23.17 0.35 -14.26
CA SER A 58 -24.35 0.18 -13.44
C SER A 58 -25.23 1.41 -13.61
N CYS A 59 -26.54 1.20 -13.67
CA CYS A 59 -27.53 2.26 -13.73
C CYS A 59 -28.57 1.98 -12.64
N SER A 60 -28.97 3.02 -11.94
CA SER A 60 -29.98 2.97 -10.89
C SER A 60 -31.28 3.61 -11.35
N ASN A 61 -32.42 3.00 -10.98
CA ASN A 61 -33.74 3.57 -11.17
C ASN A 61 -34.05 4.56 -10.03
N ASN A 62 -33.54 5.78 -10.16
CA ASN A 62 -33.57 6.77 -9.09
C ASN A 62 -34.68 7.81 -9.36
N PRO A 63 -35.69 7.97 -8.47
CA PRO A 63 -36.79 8.93 -8.66
C PRO A 63 -36.33 10.39 -8.67
N PHE A 64 -35.13 10.69 -8.16
CA PHE A 64 -34.53 12.03 -8.22
C PHE A 64 -33.92 12.38 -9.58
N VAL A 65 -33.94 11.47 -10.56
CA VAL A 65 -33.48 11.70 -11.94
C VAL A 65 -34.65 11.42 -12.91
N PRO A 66 -35.59 12.37 -13.07
CA PRO A 66 -36.85 12.14 -13.76
C PRO A 66 -36.69 11.74 -15.24
N GLU A 67 -35.58 12.11 -15.87
CA GLU A 67 -35.34 11.85 -17.30
C GLU A 67 -35.20 10.36 -17.63
N ILE A 68 -34.80 9.54 -16.65
CA ILE A 68 -34.52 8.11 -16.83
C ILE A 68 -35.29 7.20 -15.86
N PHE A 69 -36.12 7.79 -14.98
CA PHE A 69 -36.88 7.06 -13.98
C PHE A 69 -38.07 6.32 -14.60
N ASP A 70 -38.24 5.06 -14.22
CA ASP A 70 -39.39 4.24 -14.59
C ASP A 70 -40.19 3.85 -13.34
N PRO A 71 -41.42 4.37 -13.14
CA PRO A 71 -42.24 4.06 -11.97
C PRO A 71 -42.72 2.59 -11.93
N LYS A 72 -42.54 1.84 -13.02
CA LYS A 72 -42.86 0.39 -13.07
C LYS A 72 -41.72 -0.49 -12.56
N ARG A 73 -40.52 0.08 -12.36
CA ARG A 73 -39.35 -0.66 -11.88
C ARG A 73 -39.09 -0.32 -10.42
N GLU A 74 -38.49 -1.26 -9.71
CA GLU A 74 -38.05 -1.05 -8.33
C GLU A 74 -37.06 0.12 -8.26
N GLU A 75 -37.20 0.97 -7.24
CA GLU A 75 -36.27 2.06 -6.99
C GLU A 75 -34.90 1.52 -6.62
N SER A 76 -33.85 2.16 -7.13
CA SER A 76 -32.48 1.83 -6.76
C SER A 76 -31.61 3.06 -6.75
N TYR A 77 -30.48 2.96 -6.04
CA TYR A 77 -29.55 4.05 -5.81
C TYR A 77 -28.12 3.56 -5.98
N ILE A 78 -27.22 4.42 -6.43
CA ILE A 78 -25.78 4.18 -6.43
C ILE A 78 -25.19 5.01 -5.29
N ILE A 79 -24.47 4.35 -4.38
CA ILE A 79 -23.76 5.00 -3.28
C ILE A 79 -22.29 5.13 -3.61
N ALA A 80 -21.73 6.31 -3.36
CA ALA A 80 -20.28 6.56 -3.38
C ALA A 80 -19.82 6.76 -1.93
N VAL A 81 -18.87 5.94 -1.48
CA VAL A 81 -18.30 6.01 -0.13
C VAL A 81 -16.82 6.38 -0.25
N ASP A 82 -16.38 7.35 0.56
CA ASP A 82 -14.98 7.76 0.66
C ASP A 82 -14.50 7.66 2.10
N ALA A 83 -13.33 7.06 2.30
CA ALA A 83 -12.74 6.90 3.61
C ALA A 83 -12.03 8.20 4.05
N ASN A 84 -12.57 8.84 5.08
CA ASN A 84 -11.96 10.03 5.66
C ASN A 84 -10.57 9.73 6.24
N ASN A 85 -9.52 10.31 5.65
CA ASN A 85 -8.14 10.21 6.12
C ASN A 85 -7.65 8.74 6.26
N LEU A 86 -7.87 7.94 5.22
CA LEU A 86 -7.48 6.52 5.18
C LEU A 86 -6.04 6.26 5.64
N TYR A 87 -5.06 6.98 5.07
CA TYR A 87 -3.66 6.82 5.45
C TYR A 87 -3.35 7.30 6.86
N GLY A 88 -4.01 8.38 7.34
CA GLY A 88 -3.87 8.79 8.73
C GLY A 88 -4.39 7.72 9.70
N TYR A 89 -5.50 7.07 9.38
CA TYR A 89 -6.03 5.97 10.19
C TYR A 89 -5.04 4.81 10.28
N THR A 90 -4.42 4.40 9.17
CA THR A 90 -3.43 3.31 9.17
C THR A 90 -2.12 3.71 9.85
N MET A 91 -1.65 4.95 9.67
CA MET A 91 -0.48 5.48 10.35
C MET A 91 -0.66 5.61 11.88
N ALA A 92 -1.90 5.66 12.36
CA ALA A 92 -2.21 5.70 13.79
C ALA A 92 -2.27 4.31 14.45
N GLN A 93 -2.14 3.22 13.67
CA GLN A 93 -2.04 1.86 14.19
C GLN A 93 -0.61 1.55 14.67
N SER A 94 -0.40 0.38 15.26
CA SER A 94 0.94 -0.09 15.60
C SER A 94 1.79 -0.28 14.34
N LEU A 95 2.93 0.39 14.28
CA LEU A 95 3.87 0.36 13.16
C LEU A 95 5.24 -0.15 13.64
N PRO A 96 6.04 -0.80 12.77
CA PRO A 96 7.37 -1.30 13.13
C PRO A 96 8.29 -0.18 13.64
N ILE A 97 9.12 -0.51 14.64
CA ILE A 97 10.13 0.41 15.20
C ILE A 97 11.52 -0.23 15.26
N SER A 98 11.63 -1.44 15.80
CA SER A 98 12.93 -2.06 16.12
C SER A 98 12.87 -3.58 16.27
N ASN A 99 13.98 -4.19 16.68
CA ASN A 99 14.20 -5.61 16.94
C ASN A 99 13.86 -6.50 15.72
N PHE A 100 14.33 -6.07 14.55
CA PHE A 100 14.06 -6.77 13.30
C PHE A 100 14.87 -8.06 13.24
N LYS A 101 14.18 -9.20 13.16
CA LYS A 101 14.86 -10.51 13.08
C LYS A 101 14.07 -11.52 12.27
N PHE A 102 14.74 -12.24 11.39
CA PHE A 102 14.15 -13.45 10.82
C PHE A 102 14.05 -14.55 11.88
N LEU A 103 12.92 -15.25 11.90
CA LEU A 103 12.72 -16.43 12.72
C LEU A 103 13.52 -17.61 12.17
N SER A 104 13.94 -18.52 13.06
CA SER A 104 14.51 -19.80 12.67
C SER A 104 13.46 -20.73 12.06
N GLU A 105 13.89 -21.78 11.35
CA GLU A 105 12.98 -22.80 10.84
C GLU A 105 12.14 -23.47 11.94
N SER A 106 12.71 -23.66 13.14
CA SER A 106 12.00 -24.24 14.27
C SER A 106 10.95 -23.30 14.86
N GLU A 107 11.22 -21.99 14.88
CA GLU A 107 10.25 -20.96 15.27
C GLU A 107 9.10 -20.90 14.22
N ILE A 108 9.41 -20.98 12.92
CA ILE A 108 8.42 -20.94 11.83
C ILE A 108 7.49 -22.16 11.87
N LYS A 109 8.01 -23.37 12.15
CA LYS A 109 7.19 -24.60 12.22
C LYS A 109 6.07 -24.53 13.26
N ASN A 110 6.26 -23.74 14.32
CA ASN A 110 5.29 -23.56 15.40
C ASN A 110 4.53 -22.23 15.30
N PHE A 111 4.67 -21.50 14.18
CA PHE A 111 4.08 -20.19 14.01
C PHE A 111 2.61 -20.29 13.61
N ASN A 112 1.73 -19.65 14.38
CA ASN A 112 0.31 -19.54 14.06
C ASN A 112 -0.11 -18.07 14.00
N VAL A 113 -0.45 -17.59 12.80
CA VAL A 113 -0.86 -16.20 12.58
C VAL A 113 -2.22 -15.87 13.22
N LEU A 114 -3.09 -16.87 13.41
CA LEU A 114 -4.45 -16.66 13.93
C LEU A 114 -4.45 -16.27 15.42
N ASP A 115 -3.42 -16.66 16.16
CA ASP A 115 -3.29 -16.38 17.59
C ASP A 115 -2.84 -14.94 17.87
N LEU A 116 -2.40 -14.21 16.85
CA LEU A 116 -1.86 -12.85 16.98
C LEU A 116 -2.96 -11.79 17.10
N SER A 117 -2.66 -10.75 17.86
CA SER A 117 -3.53 -9.63 18.15
C SER A 117 -3.00 -8.32 17.56
N THR A 118 -3.91 -7.35 17.36
CA THR A 118 -3.56 -5.97 16.99
C THR A 118 -2.93 -5.18 18.14
N LYS A 119 -3.04 -5.70 19.38
CA LYS A 119 -2.53 -5.06 20.59
C LYS A 119 -1.15 -5.56 21.01
N ASP A 120 -0.60 -6.53 20.29
CA ASP A 120 0.69 -7.10 20.62
C ASP A 120 1.81 -6.10 20.29
N ASP A 121 2.81 -6.03 21.16
CA ASP A 121 4.01 -5.20 20.97
C ASP A 121 4.96 -5.77 19.89
N ILE A 122 4.67 -7.00 19.42
CA ILE A 122 5.41 -7.68 18.36
C ILE A 122 4.51 -7.86 17.15
N GLY A 123 5.01 -7.43 16.00
CA GLY A 123 4.40 -7.65 14.70
C GLY A 123 5.27 -8.52 13.79
N TYR A 124 4.68 -8.96 12.68
CA TYR A 124 5.35 -9.83 11.73
C TYR A 124 5.03 -9.48 10.27
N PHE A 125 6.04 -9.62 9.41
CA PHE A 125 5.86 -9.80 7.98
C PHE A 125 6.17 -11.25 7.64
N LEU A 126 5.35 -11.87 6.79
CA LEU A 126 5.51 -13.26 6.40
C LEU A 126 5.62 -13.37 4.89
N GLU A 127 6.46 -14.28 4.41
CA GLU A 127 6.49 -14.75 3.02
C GLU A 127 5.79 -16.09 2.94
N VAL A 128 4.69 -16.15 2.20
CA VAL A 128 3.78 -17.29 2.22
C VAL A 128 3.34 -17.72 0.83
N ASP A 129 2.94 -18.98 0.73
CA ASP A 129 2.15 -19.49 -0.39
C ASP A 129 0.68 -19.54 0.03
N LEU A 130 -0.20 -18.91 -0.74
CA LEU A 130 -1.62 -18.76 -0.47
C LEU A 130 -2.44 -19.23 -1.66
N SER A 131 -3.33 -20.19 -1.40
CA SER A 131 -4.28 -20.65 -2.42
C SER A 131 -5.60 -19.92 -2.27
N TYR A 132 -6.19 -19.58 -3.43
CA TYR A 132 -7.49 -18.94 -3.52
C TYR A 132 -8.51 -19.97 -4.02
N PRO A 133 -9.39 -20.50 -3.14
CA PRO A 133 -10.39 -21.47 -3.56
C PRO A 133 -11.34 -20.92 -4.62
N SER A 134 -11.60 -21.71 -5.66
CA SER A 134 -12.51 -21.34 -6.75
C SER A 134 -13.94 -21.09 -6.29
N THR A 135 -14.34 -21.70 -5.18
CA THR A 135 -15.65 -21.51 -4.54
C THR A 135 -15.87 -20.09 -4.02
N LEU A 136 -14.80 -19.29 -3.87
CA LEU A 136 -14.89 -17.90 -3.39
C LEU A 136 -14.95 -16.88 -4.53
N HIS A 137 -14.74 -17.28 -5.79
CA HIS A 137 -14.58 -16.32 -6.90
C HIS A 137 -15.85 -15.49 -7.15
N ASP A 138 -17.02 -16.10 -7.00
CA ASP A 138 -18.30 -15.43 -7.24
C ASP A 138 -18.75 -14.58 -6.04
N SER A 139 -18.27 -14.89 -4.82
CA SER A 139 -18.62 -14.14 -3.61
C SER A 139 -17.66 -13.00 -3.30
N HIS A 140 -16.44 -13.05 -3.84
CA HIS A 140 -15.41 -12.04 -3.62
C HIS A 140 -15.34 -11.06 -4.80
N ASP A 141 -16.21 -10.05 -4.78
CA ASP A 141 -16.21 -8.95 -5.75
C ASP A 141 -14.87 -8.21 -5.82
N PHE A 142 -14.10 -8.21 -4.72
CA PHE A 142 -12.76 -7.63 -4.64
C PHE A 142 -11.75 -8.74 -4.34
N PRO A 143 -11.02 -9.26 -5.35
CA PRO A 143 -9.98 -10.24 -5.11
C PRO A 143 -8.98 -9.73 -4.06
N LEU A 144 -8.62 -10.60 -3.13
CA LEU A 144 -7.65 -10.32 -2.08
C LEU A 144 -6.22 -10.43 -2.64
N GLU A 145 -5.23 -10.14 -1.80
CA GLU A 145 -3.81 -10.33 -2.15
C GLU A 145 -3.37 -9.67 -3.47
N PRO A 146 -3.57 -8.36 -3.64
CA PRO A 146 -3.09 -7.69 -4.84
C PRO A 146 -1.57 -7.86 -4.94
N ASP A 147 -1.09 -8.12 -6.15
CA ASP A 147 0.35 -8.24 -6.41
C ASP A 147 0.73 -7.65 -7.77
N HIS A 148 2.02 -7.35 -7.93
CA HIS A 148 2.57 -6.81 -9.16
C HIS A 148 2.71 -7.89 -10.24
N THR A 149 1.61 -8.18 -10.93
CA THR A 149 1.52 -9.16 -12.01
C THR A 149 1.97 -8.59 -13.35
N GLU A 150 2.75 -9.35 -14.11
CA GLU A 150 3.02 -9.06 -15.51
C GLU A 150 1.84 -9.50 -16.37
N ILE A 151 1.21 -8.53 -17.05
CA ILE A 151 0.02 -8.79 -17.86
C ILE A 151 0.44 -9.20 -19.27
N THR A 152 0.23 -10.48 -19.60
CA THR A 152 0.59 -11.09 -20.89
C THR A 152 -0.60 -11.15 -21.85
N LEU A 153 -0.34 -11.30 -23.16
CA LEU A 153 -1.40 -11.26 -24.18
C LEU A 153 -2.42 -12.39 -24.03
N ASP A 154 -2.02 -13.57 -23.55
CA ASP A 154 -2.90 -14.71 -23.33
C ASP A 154 -4.00 -14.40 -22.30
N MET A 155 -3.70 -13.57 -21.28
CA MET A 155 -4.65 -13.11 -20.26
C MET A 155 -5.74 -12.18 -20.81
N PHE A 156 -5.60 -11.66 -22.03
CA PHE A 156 -6.56 -10.72 -22.60
C PHE A 156 -7.83 -11.45 -23.05
N SER A 157 -8.98 -10.83 -22.79
CA SER A 157 -10.26 -11.28 -23.35
C SER A 157 -10.23 -11.25 -24.89
N PRO A 158 -11.07 -12.08 -25.56
CA PRO A 158 -11.19 -12.06 -27.02
C PRO A 158 -11.49 -10.67 -27.59
N TYR A 159 -12.30 -9.87 -26.88
CA TYR A 159 -12.61 -8.49 -27.25
C TYR A 159 -11.37 -7.58 -27.22
N GLN A 160 -10.57 -7.63 -26.15
CA GLN A 160 -9.34 -6.82 -26.07
C GLN A 160 -8.34 -7.23 -27.15
N LYS A 161 -8.18 -8.54 -27.42
CA LYS A 161 -7.34 -9.05 -28.52
C LYS A 161 -7.79 -8.50 -29.88
N LYS A 162 -9.11 -8.45 -30.12
CA LYS A 162 -9.70 -7.85 -31.34
C LYS A 162 -9.41 -6.35 -31.44
N LEU A 163 -9.53 -5.59 -30.35
CA LEU A 163 -9.22 -4.16 -30.34
C LEU A 163 -7.75 -3.88 -30.66
N ILE A 164 -6.84 -4.66 -30.09
CA ILE A 164 -5.40 -4.56 -30.41
C ILE A 164 -5.17 -4.71 -31.90
N LYS A 165 -5.76 -5.75 -32.51
CA LYS A 165 -5.65 -6.02 -33.94
C LYS A 165 -6.26 -4.90 -34.79
N ASN A 166 -7.46 -4.46 -34.45
CA ASN A 166 -8.21 -3.46 -35.23
C ASN A 166 -7.56 -2.07 -35.20
N HIS A 167 -6.93 -1.71 -34.10
CA HIS A 167 -6.33 -0.37 -33.91
C HIS A 167 -4.79 -0.38 -33.99
N GLY A 168 -4.17 -1.50 -34.34
CA GLY A 168 -2.71 -1.61 -34.46
C GLY A 168 -1.96 -1.29 -33.15
N LEU A 169 -2.59 -1.56 -31.99
CA LEU A 169 -2.01 -1.22 -30.69
C LEU A 169 -0.81 -2.12 -30.39
N LYS A 170 0.23 -1.55 -29.79
CA LYS A 170 1.37 -2.32 -29.29
C LYS A 170 1.22 -2.52 -27.79
N LEU A 171 1.46 -3.74 -27.32
CA LEU A 171 1.62 -3.99 -25.90
C LEU A 171 2.85 -3.22 -25.41
N SER A 172 2.70 -2.50 -24.30
CA SER A 172 3.83 -1.87 -23.65
C SER A 172 4.82 -2.95 -23.21
N LYS A 173 6.11 -2.61 -23.14
CA LYS A 173 7.11 -3.48 -22.49
C LYS A 173 7.00 -3.41 -20.95
N GLN A 174 6.27 -2.43 -20.44
CA GLN A 174 6.05 -2.22 -19.00
C GLN A 174 4.60 -2.60 -18.64
N ASN A 175 4.34 -3.91 -18.58
CA ASN A 175 3.01 -4.46 -18.29
C ASN A 175 2.86 -4.97 -16.86
N ARG A 176 3.81 -4.65 -15.97
CA ARG A 176 3.69 -4.99 -14.56
C ARG A 176 2.69 -4.04 -13.89
N LYS A 177 1.58 -4.58 -13.39
CA LYS A 177 0.48 -3.84 -12.77
C LYS A 177 0.12 -4.45 -11.43
N LEU A 178 -0.18 -3.61 -10.44
CA LEU A 178 -0.77 -4.07 -9.19
C LEU A 178 -2.18 -4.59 -9.49
N THR A 179 -2.35 -5.91 -9.40
CA THR A 179 -3.54 -6.60 -9.92
C THR A 179 -4.16 -7.46 -8.83
N PRO A 180 -5.39 -7.16 -8.41
CA PRO A 180 -6.23 -8.09 -7.67
C PRO A 180 -6.64 -9.24 -8.61
N CYS A 181 -6.34 -10.47 -8.25
CA CYS A 181 -6.70 -11.64 -9.04
C CYS A 181 -6.83 -12.88 -8.13
N PHE A 182 -7.53 -13.88 -8.62
CA PHE A 182 -7.77 -15.13 -7.90
C PHE A 182 -6.69 -16.21 -8.09
N TYR A 183 -5.54 -15.87 -8.67
CA TYR A 183 -4.46 -16.84 -8.80
C TYR A 183 -3.82 -17.15 -7.46
N THR A 184 -3.45 -18.41 -7.25
CA THR A 184 -2.55 -18.82 -6.16
C THR A 184 -1.31 -17.95 -6.15
N LYS A 185 -0.94 -17.49 -4.96
CA LYS A 185 0.22 -16.64 -4.73
C LYS A 185 1.33 -17.49 -4.15
N TYR A 186 2.54 -17.27 -4.64
CA TYR A 186 3.76 -17.91 -4.16
C TYR A 186 4.73 -16.86 -3.66
N ASN A 187 5.44 -17.14 -2.57
CA ASN A 187 6.41 -16.21 -1.98
C ASN A 187 5.81 -14.80 -1.73
N TYR A 188 4.54 -14.74 -1.37
CA TYR A 188 3.81 -13.50 -1.18
C TYR A 188 4.17 -12.90 0.18
N VAL A 189 4.82 -11.73 0.18
CA VAL A 189 5.12 -11.03 1.43
C VAL A 189 3.93 -10.21 1.89
N VAL A 190 3.52 -10.42 3.15
CA VAL A 190 2.29 -9.87 3.72
C VAL A 190 2.47 -9.52 5.19
N HIS A 191 1.80 -8.45 5.64
CA HIS A 191 1.70 -8.11 7.05
C HIS A 191 0.77 -9.11 7.77
N TYR A 192 1.11 -9.52 8.99
CA TYR A 192 0.38 -10.57 9.71
C TYR A 192 -1.13 -10.31 9.85
N LEU A 193 -1.55 -9.05 10.06
CA LEU A 193 -2.97 -8.69 10.15
C LEU A 193 -3.71 -8.89 8.82
N ASN A 194 -3.05 -8.60 7.69
CA ASN A 194 -3.63 -8.84 6.37
C ASN A 194 -3.72 -10.34 6.11
N LEU A 195 -2.69 -11.11 6.47
CA LEU A 195 -2.73 -12.56 6.35
C LEU A 195 -3.87 -13.15 7.19
N LYS A 196 -4.01 -12.75 8.44
CA LYS A 196 -5.12 -13.17 9.31
C LYS A 196 -6.47 -12.86 8.67
N PHE A 197 -6.67 -11.63 8.17
CA PHE A 197 -7.88 -11.24 7.44
C PHE A 197 -8.12 -12.12 6.20
N TYR A 198 -7.08 -12.45 5.43
CA TYR A 198 -7.21 -13.32 4.25
C TYR A 198 -7.66 -14.74 4.60
N LEU A 199 -7.10 -15.32 5.66
CA LEU A 199 -7.50 -16.65 6.15
C LEU A 199 -8.93 -16.64 6.69
N GLU A 200 -9.33 -15.59 7.41
CA GLU A 200 -10.71 -15.41 7.86
C GLU A 200 -11.70 -15.26 6.70
N LYS A 201 -11.23 -14.78 5.53
CA LYS A 201 -12.00 -14.74 4.28
C LYS A 201 -11.93 -16.04 3.47
N GLY A 202 -11.29 -17.09 3.99
CA GLY A 202 -11.31 -18.42 3.41
C GLY A 202 -10.15 -18.74 2.47
N LEU A 203 -9.14 -17.86 2.35
CA LEU A 203 -7.90 -18.23 1.66
C LEU A 203 -7.18 -19.32 2.46
N VAL A 204 -6.43 -20.17 1.76
CA VAL A 204 -5.77 -21.32 2.38
C VAL A 204 -4.26 -21.11 2.38
N LEU A 205 -3.68 -21.00 3.57
CA LEU A 205 -2.23 -20.98 3.76
C LEU A 205 -1.64 -22.34 3.39
N GLN A 206 -0.80 -22.37 2.36
CA GLN A 206 -0.13 -23.59 1.92
C GLN A 206 1.23 -23.76 2.59
N LYS A 207 2.00 -22.67 2.71
CA LYS A 207 3.34 -22.70 3.28
C LYS A 207 3.76 -21.33 3.81
N ILE A 208 4.55 -21.33 4.88
CA ILE A 208 5.32 -20.17 5.34
C ILE A 208 6.80 -20.43 5.01
N HIS A 209 7.43 -19.52 4.27
CA HIS A 209 8.85 -19.63 3.90
C HIS A 209 9.74 -18.83 4.86
N ASN A 210 9.38 -17.57 5.11
CA ASN A 210 10.14 -16.67 5.96
C ASN A 210 9.19 -15.86 6.86
N VAL A 211 9.67 -15.53 8.07
CA VAL A 211 8.95 -14.65 9.00
C VAL A 211 9.93 -13.63 9.56
N LEU A 212 9.67 -12.35 9.30
CA LEU A 212 10.38 -11.23 9.89
C LEU A 212 9.57 -10.71 11.09
N ARG A 213 10.11 -10.90 12.30
CA ARG A 213 9.54 -10.30 13.52
C ARG A 213 10.07 -8.89 13.74
N PHE A 214 9.28 -8.05 14.38
CA PHE A 214 9.67 -6.70 14.79
C PHE A 214 8.86 -6.23 16.00
N ARG A 215 9.44 -5.32 16.78
CA ARG A 215 8.72 -4.53 17.78
C ARG A 215 7.91 -3.44 17.09
N GLN A 216 6.68 -3.23 17.52
CA GLN A 216 5.77 -2.24 16.96
C GLN A 216 5.05 -1.45 18.06
N GLU A 217 4.71 -0.20 17.78
CA GLU A 217 3.89 0.64 18.66
C GLU A 217 3.10 1.65 17.81
N PRO A 218 2.00 2.23 18.34
CA PRO A 218 1.28 3.30 17.65
C PRO A 218 2.02 4.65 17.77
N TRP A 219 3.31 4.67 17.50
CA TRP A 219 4.21 5.78 17.79
C TRP A 219 3.87 7.07 17.02
N LEU A 220 3.26 6.97 15.83
CA LEU A 220 2.86 8.12 15.03
C LEU A 220 1.45 8.63 15.34
N LYS A 221 0.66 7.87 16.11
CA LYS A 221 -0.71 8.21 16.49
C LYS A 221 -0.83 9.60 17.14
N PRO A 222 0.03 10.02 18.08
CA PRO A 222 -0.08 11.34 18.70
C PRO A 222 0.02 12.48 17.67
N TYR A 223 0.92 12.36 16.69
CA TYR A 223 1.11 13.35 15.64
C TYR A 223 -0.10 13.41 14.67
N VAL A 224 -0.60 12.25 14.25
CA VAL A 224 -1.79 12.18 13.37
C VAL A 224 -3.02 12.74 14.08
N SER A 225 -3.24 12.37 15.35
CA SER A 225 -4.32 12.89 16.18
C SER A 225 -4.23 14.40 16.35
N PHE A 226 -3.03 14.92 16.59
CA PHE A 226 -2.79 16.37 16.68
C PHE A 226 -3.22 17.08 15.40
N ASN A 227 -2.76 16.63 14.23
CA ASN A 227 -3.12 17.23 12.94
C ASN A 227 -4.63 17.13 12.66
N ASN A 228 -5.26 15.99 12.98
CA ASN A 228 -6.70 15.82 12.82
C ASN A 228 -7.50 16.79 13.71
N ASN A 229 -7.13 16.92 14.99
CA ASN A 229 -7.79 17.83 15.91
C ASN A 229 -7.64 19.28 15.47
N LYS A 230 -6.44 19.67 15.03
CA LYS A 230 -6.19 21.01 14.49
C LYS A 230 -7.02 21.29 13.23
N ARG A 231 -7.06 20.34 12.30
CA ARG A 231 -7.90 20.40 11.09
C ARG A 231 -9.39 20.58 11.39
N GLN A 232 -9.90 19.88 12.41
CA GLN A 232 -11.30 20.00 12.83
C GLN A 232 -11.59 21.34 13.50
N SER A 233 -10.65 21.84 14.31
CA SER A 233 -10.83 23.08 15.08
C SER A 233 -10.72 24.36 14.26
N THR A 234 -9.91 24.37 13.18
CA THR A 234 -9.69 25.59 12.40
C THR A 234 -10.86 25.90 11.47
N LYS A 235 -11.15 27.20 11.30
CA LYS A 235 -12.12 27.70 10.32
C LYS A 235 -11.46 28.12 9.01
N HIS A 236 -10.13 28.24 8.97
CA HIS A 236 -9.40 28.72 7.80
C HIS A 236 -9.16 27.59 6.79
N ALA A 237 -9.54 27.81 5.53
CA ALA A 237 -9.37 26.83 4.46
C ALA A 237 -7.90 26.41 4.28
N PHE A 238 -6.99 27.38 4.29
CA PHE A 238 -5.55 27.12 4.20
C PHE A 238 -5.04 26.17 5.29
N GLU A 239 -5.41 26.41 6.56
CA GLU A 239 -4.97 25.55 7.66
C GLU A 239 -5.58 24.14 7.56
N LYS A 240 -6.83 24.02 7.12
CA LYS A 240 -7.48 22.71 6.90
C LYS A 240 -6.72 21.88 5.86
N ASP A 241 -6.28 22.52 4.78
CA ASP A 241 -5.51 21.88 3.72
C ASP A 241 -4.08 21.58 4.18
N LEU A 242 -3.47 22.47 4.96
CA LEU A 242 -2.17 22.25 5.56
C LEU A 242 -2.18 21.00 6.44
N PHE A 243 -3.06 20.91 7.45
CA PHE A 243 -3.09 19.75 8.35
C PHE A 243 -3.42 18.44 7.63
N LYS A 244 -4.24 18.49 6.58
CA LYS A 244 -4.48 17.34 5.68
C LYS A 244 -3.19 16.93 4.97
N LEU A 245 -2.47 17.90 4.40
CA LEU A 245 -1.21 17.67 3.70
C LEU A 245 -0.13 17.13 4.64
N MET A 246 -0.03 17.63 5.88
CA MET A 246 0.96 17.17 6.85
C MET A 246 0.83 15.67 7.13
N ASN A 247 -0.39 15.14 7.25
CA ASN A 247 -0.61 13.70 7.36
C ASN A 247 -0.25 12.97 6.04
N ASN A 248 -0.84 13.37 4.91
CA ASN A 248 -0.66 12.65 3.65
C ASN A 248 0.79 12.64 3.13
N ALA A 249 1.49 13.77 3.26
CA ALA A 249 2.87 13.91 2.80
C ALA A 249 3.86 13.13 3.69
N TRP A 250 3.52 12.89 4.96
CA TRP A 250 4.35 12.07 5.85
C TRP A 250 4.45 10.64 5.31
N PHE A 251 3.31 10.02 4.97
CA PHE A 251 3.26 8.71 4.33
C PHE A 251 4.03 8.66 3.01
N GLY A 252 3.83 9.66 2.15
CA GLY A 252 4.56 9.73 0.88
C GLY A 252 6.08 9.84 1.06
N LYS A 253 6.52 10.56 2.10
CA LYS A 253 7.93 10.72 2.42
C LYS A 253 8.55 9.43 2.97
N SER A 254 7.82 8.65 3.76
CA SER A 254 8.30 7.38 4.32
C SER A 254 8.57 6.31 3.25
N LEU A 255 7.90 6.39 2.09
CA LEU A 255 8.06 5.46 0.96
C LEU A 255 8.96 6.00 -0.16
N GLN A 256 9.64 7.12 0.07
CA GLN A 256 10.50 7.72 -0.93
C GLN A 256 11.72 6.84 -1.22
N ASN A 257 11.91 6.45 -2.49
CA ASN A 257 13.12 5.76 -2.93
C ASN A 257 14.25 6.78 -3.23
N PRO A 258 15.31 6.87 -2.40
CA PRO A 258 16.37 7.85 -2.60
C PRO A 258 17.24 7.54 -3.82
N ARG A 259 17.35 6.26 -4.22
CA ARG A 259 18.18 5.84 -5.35
C ARG A 259 17.71 6.41 -6.69
N LYS A 260 16.43 6.79 -6.79
CA LYS A 260 15.89 7.50 -7.97
C LYS A 260 16.43 8.92 -8.14
N ARG A 261 17.11 9.48 -7.13
CA ARG A 261 17.76 10.80 -7.19
C ARG A 261 19.20 10.71 -7.67
N LEU A 262 19.75 9.50 -7.77
CA LEU A 262 21.12 9.25 -8.20
C LEU A 262 21.11 8.75 -9.64
N GLN A 263 21.89 9.40 -10.50
CA GLN A 263 22.22 8.86 -11.81
C GLN A 263 23.58 8.18 -11.70
N ILE A 264 23.56 6.85 -11.53
CA ILE A 264 24.79 6.05 -11.48
C ILE A 264 24.99 5.44 -12.85
N GLU A 265 26.09 5.81 -13.50
CA GLU A 265 26.47 5.27 -14.79
C GLU A 265 27.68 4.36 -14.65
N GLY A 266 27.46 3.05 -14.79
CA GLY A 266 28.54 2.07 -14.87
C GLY A 266 29.21 2.10 -16.24
N ALA A 267 30.52 1.89 -16.26
CA ALA A 267 31.27 1.59 -17.47
C ALA A 267 31.97 0.24 -17.28
N PHE A 268 31.71 -0.70 -18.19
CA PHE A 268 32.29 -2.05 -18.16
C PHE A 268 33.42 -2.21 -19.18
N THR A 269 33.74 -1.15 -19.92
CA THR A 269 34.83 -1.11 -20.89
C THR A 269 35.56 0.21 -20.82
N LEU A 270 36.84 0.21 -21.16
CA LEU A 270 37.66 1.41 -21.23
C LEU A 270 37.05 2.49 -22.16
N LYS A 271 36.45 2.04 -23.27
CA LYS A 271 35.77 2.90 -24.25
C LYS A 271 34.50 3.57 -23.68
N GLN A 272 33.78 2.90 -22.79
CA GLN A 272 32.65 3.49 -22.08
C GLN A 272 33.09 4.50 -21.03
N CYS A 273 34.22 4.27 -20.34
CA CYS A 273 34.81 5.27 -19.43
C CYS A 273 35.24 6.53 -20.19
N GLN A 274 35.92 6.36 -21.33
CA GLN A 274 36.46 7.47 -22.12
C GLN A 274 35.37 8.35 -22.77
N LYS A 275 34.18 7.80 -23.06
CA LYS A 275 33.05 8.58 -23.59
C LYS A 275 32.31 9.40 -22.53
N LYS A 276 32.59 9.18 -21.25
CA LYS A 276 31.83 9.73 -20.11
C LYS A 276 32.68 10.65 -19.22
N THR A 277 33.76 11.20 -19.77
CA THR A 277 34.50 12.28 -19.10
C THR A 277 33.59 13.50 -19.02
N PHE A 278 33.33 13.96 -17.79
CA PHE A 278 32.54 15.15 -17.47
C PHE A 278 33.18 16.42 -18.00
#